data_AF-A0A6N2Y2D9-F1
#
_entry.id   AF-A0A6N2Y2D9-F1
#
_cell.length_a   1.000
_cell.length_b   1.000
_cell.length_c   1.000
_cell.angle_alpha   90.00
_cell.angle_beta   90.00
_cell.angle_gamma   90.00
#
_symmetry.space_group_name_H-M   'P 1'
#
loop_
_entity.id
_entity.type
_entity.pdbx_description
1 polymer ?
#
loop_
_entity_poly.entity_id
_entity_poly.type
_entity_poly.pdbx_seq_one_letter_code
_entity_poly.pdbx_strand_id
1 'polypeptide(L)'
;MRNIKKITIALLTIMLLIPCTMNNASAQESVSNRFIELIDGIFSNSLNYDVINTSGFSVKDNFIEENRKLYENLDYSSISENFMNNNLTISSIPDMSQTRVSEAKSLTKNYYHSYRPSNFQKIEFEMQCYAVIRVNDATGVITSFSGPSVSLIWSNVGMYCIVNPHNVSTSYSWGSSTHRSITFNYRYALSVQDDGQTYISPTYEKTIRS
;
A
#
# COMPACT_ATOMS: atom_id res chain seq x y z
N MET A 1 -14.74 30.08 -75.54
CA MET A 1 -15.54 30.71 -74.47
C MET A 1 -16.13 29.66 -73.55
N ARG A 2 -15.53 29.41 -72.38
CA ARG A 2 -16.26 29.17 -71.12
C ARG A 2 -15.28 29.23 -69.95
N ASN A 3 -15.52 30.21 -69.10
CA ASN A 3 -14.77 30.53 -67.89
C ASN A 3 -14.93 29.44 -66.83
N ILE A 4 -13.84 29.02 -66.19
CA ILE A 4 -13.90 28.43 -64.85
C ILE A 4 -13.04 29.30 -63.95
N LYS A 5 -13.75 30.04 -63.09
CA LYS A 5 -13.24 30.99 -62.11
C LYS A 5 -12.49 30.23 -61.02
N LYS A 6 -11.35 30.78 -60.58
CA LYS A 6 -10.62 30.36 -59.38
C LYS A 6 -11.54 30.56 -58.16
N ILE A 7 -11.86 29.49 -57.45
CA ILE A 7 -12.55 29.54 -56.16
C ILE A 7 -11.48 29.30 -55.08
N THR A 8 -11.10 30.37 -54.41
CA THR A 8 -10.28 30.34 -53.21
C THR A 8 -11.19 29.95 -52.04
N ILE A 9 -11.00 28.76 -51.47
CA ILE A 9 -11.73 28.34 -50.26
C ILE A 9 -10.90 28.80 -49.06
N ALA A 10 -11.35 29.86 -48.40
CA ALA A 10 -10.87 30.24 -47.08
C ALA A 10 -11.53 29.32 -46.05
N LEU A 11 -10.75 28.41 -45.44
CA LEU A 11 -11.20 27.65 -44.28
C LEU A 11 -11.23 28.57 -43.06
N LEU A 12 -12.42 28.96 -42.64
CA LEU A 12 -12.66 29.66 -41.38
C LEU A 12 -12.76 28.59 -40.28
N THR A 13 -11.65 28.25 -39.64
CA THR A 13 -11.66 27.45 -38.40
C THR A 13 -12.17 28.32 -37.26
N ILE A 14 -13.45 28.17 -36.91
CA ILE A 14 -14.02 28.69 -35.68
C ILE A 14 -13.43 27.86 -34.53
N MET A 15 -12.39 28.39 -33.88
CA MET A 15 -11.99 27.93 -32.55
C MET A 15 -13.12 28.27 -31.59
N LEU A 16 -13.92 27.26 -31.22
CA LEU A 16 -14.72 27.29 -30.01
C LEU A 16 -13.75 27.27 -28.81
N LEU A 17 -13.28 28.46 -28.43
CA LEU A 17 -12.78 28.71 -27.09
C LEU A 17 -13.96 28.59 -26.14
N ILE A 18 -14.25 27.36 -25.72
CA ILE A 18 -15.00 27.15 -24.48
C ILE A 18 -14.05 27.64 -23.39
N PRO A 19 -14.38 28.70 -22.63
CA PRO A 19 -13.66 28.96 -21.40
C PRO A 19 -13.90 27.73 -20.53
N CYS A 20 -12.87 26.89 -20.38
CA CYS A 20 -12.80 25.96 -19.28
C CYS A 20 -12.83 26.83 -18.02
N THR A 21 -14.03 27.09 -17.51
CA THR A 21 -14.21 27.47 -16.13
C THR A 21 -13.55 26.35 -15.34
N MET A 22 -12.38 26.65 -14.79
CA MET A 22 -11.79 25.85 -13.73
C MET A 22 -12.75 25.93 -12.56
N ASN A 23 -13.78 25.09 -12.59
CA ASN A 23 -14.50 24.75 -11.39
C ASN A 23 -13.46 24.09 -10.50
N ASN A 24 -12.95 24.86 -9.55
CA ASN A 24 -12.41 24.37 -8.30
C ASN A 24 -13.55 23.69 -7.53
N ALA A 25 -14.13 22.64 -8.10
CA ALA A 25 -14.62 21.55 -7.29
C ALA A 25 -13.34 20.94 -6.74
N SER A 26 -13.16 20.98 -5.42
CA SER A 26 -12.20 20.12 -4.76
C SER A 26 -12.46 18.70 -5.28
N ALA A 27 -11.64 18.23 -6.21
CA ALA A 27 -11.78 16.88 -6.73
C ALA A 27 -11.67 15.99 -5.49
N GLN A 28 -12.79 15.38 -5.10
CA GLN A 28 -12.81 14.46 -3.99
C GLN A 28 -11.77 13.41 -4.33
N GLU A 29 -10.75 13.34 -3.48
CA GLU A 29 -9.61 12.47 -3.72
C GLU A 29 -10.12 11.03 -3.84
N SER A 30 -9.96 10.46 -5.03
CA SER A 30 -10.51 9.14 -5.32
C SER A 30 -9.82 8.10 -4.44
N VAL A 31 -10.60 7.26 -3.79
CA VAL A 31 -10.09 6.05 -3.13
C VAL A 31 -9.41 5.18 -4.17
N SER A 32 -8.20 4.67 -3.88
CA SER A 32 -7.54 3.80 -4.85
C SER A 32 -8.24 2.46 -5.00
N ASN A 33 -8.17 1.89 -6.20
CA ASN A 33 -8.63 0.52 -6.46
C ASN A 33 -7.94 -0.49 -5.54
N ARG A 34 -6.67 -0.24 -5.17
CA ARG A 34 -5.94 -1.10 -4.23
C ARG A 34 -6.57 -1.10 -2.85
N PHE A 35 -6.96 0.07 -2.33
CA PHE A 35 -7.68 0.15 -1.07
C PHE A 35 -9.00 -0.61 -1.14
N ILE A 36 -9.79 -0.41 -2.20
CA ILE A 36 -11.08 -1.09 -2.40
C ILE A 36 -10.88 -2.62 -2.36
N GLU A 37 -9.92 -3.15 -3.13
CA GLU A 37 -9.60 -4.58 -3.16
C GLU A 37 -9.27 -5.13 -1.76
N LEU A 38 -8.46 -4.40 -0.98
CA LEU A 38 -8.09 -4.80 0.37
C LEU A 38 -9.29 -4.78 1.33
N ILE A 39 -10.17 -3.77 1.23
CA ILE A 39 -11.39 -3.70 2.03
C ILE A 39 -12.34 -4.84 1.67
N ASP A 40 -12.56 -5.11 0.38
CA ASP A 40 -13.37 -6.24 -0.07
C ASP A 40 -12.81 -7.58 0.46
N GLY A 41 -11.48 -7.72 0.47
CA GLY A 41 -10.77 -8.86 1.07
C GLY A 41 -11.00 -9.00 2.58
N ILE A 42 -11.05 -7.89 3.32
CA ILE A 42 -11.34 -7.88 4.75
C ILE A 42 -12.79 -8.30 5.02
N PHE A 43 -13.75 -7.72 4.29
CA PHE A 43 -15.18 -7.96 4.49
C PHE A 43 -15.66 -9.33 3.99
N SER A 44 -14.97 -9.92 3.01
CA SER A 44 -15.15 -11.33 2.61
C SER A 44 -14.59 -12.31 3.65
N ASN A 45 -14.07 -11.81 4.78
CA ASN A 45 -13.47 -12.59 5.86
C ASN A 45 -12.33 -13.50 5.40
N SER A 46 -11.54 -13.05 4.42
CA SER A 46 -10.34 -13.77 4.00
C SER A 46 -9.32 -13.78 5.15
N LEU A 47 -8.73 -14.96 5.39
CA LEU A 47 -7.69 -15.17 6.40
C LEU A 47 -6.36 -14.51 6.01
N ASN A 48 -6.21 -14.13 4.74
CA ASN A 48 -4.99 -13.50 4.25
C ASN A 48 -4.90 -12.02 4.64
N TYR A 49 -6.00 -11.39 5.08
CA TYR A 49 -6.03 -9.98 5.45
C TYR A 49 -6.32 -9.77 6.93
N ASP A 50 -5.60 -8.83 7.52
CA ASP A 50 -5.80 -8.35 8.88
C ASP A 50 -5.71 -6.82 8.92
N VAL A 51 -6.40 -6.20 9.87
CA VAL A 51 -6.33 -4.76 10.13
C VAL A 51 -5.70 -4.58 11.49
N ILE A 52 -4.55 -3.91 11.55
CA ILE A 52 -3.78 -3.73 12.78
C ILE A 52 -3.69 -2.25 13.16
N ASN A 53 -3.73 -1.99 14.47
CA ASN A 53 -3.53 -0.67 15.02
C ASN A 53 -2.02 -0.31 15.13
N THR A 54 -1.73 0.90 15.62
CA THR A 54 -0.35 1.39 15.81
C THR A 54 0.46 0.58 16.82
N SER A 55 -0.19 -0.10 17.76
CA SER A 55 0.45 -1.03 18.71
C SER A 55 0.69 -2.42 18.12
N GLY A 56 0.26 -2.69 16.88
CA GLY A 56 0.44 -3.96 16.18
C GLY A 56 -0.57 -5.04 16.55
N PHE A 57 -1.66 -4.70 17.26
CA PHE A 57 -2.75 -5.62 17.55
C PHE A 57 -3.78 -5.64 16.42
N SER A 58 -4.30 -6.82 16.12
CA SER A 58 -5.46 -6.95 15.22
C SER A 58 -6.67 -6.25 15.83
N VAL A 59 -7.31 -5.44 15.02
CA VAL A 59 -8.57 -4.74 15.28
C VAL A 59 -9.58 -5.00 14.16
N LYS A 60 -9.39 -6.09 13.39
CA LYS A 60 -10.19 -6.44 12.21
C LYS A 60 -11.68 -6.52 12.53
N ASP A 61 -12.05 -7.22 13.60
CA ASP A 61 -13.47 -7.41 13.95
C ASP A 61 -14.15 -6.08 14.29
N ASN A 62 -13.50 -5.25 15.11
CA ASN A 62 -13.99 -3.90 15.43
C ASN A 62 -14.08 -3.02 14.19
N PHE A 63 -13.06 -3.06 13.33
CA PHE A 63 -13.04 -2.31 12.07
C PHE A 63 -14.22 -2.71 11.16
N ILE A 64 -14.49 -4.01 11.04
CA ILE A 64 -15.64 -4.53 10.27
C ILE A 64 -16.96 -4.06 10.89
N GLU A 65 -17.10 -4.14 12.23
CA GLU A 65 -18.30 -3.73 12.94
C GLU A 65 -18.60 -2.24 12.71
N GLU A 66 -17.60 -1.38 12.93
CA GLU A 66 -17.71 0.08 12.78
C GLU A 66 -18.02 0.52 11.34
N ASN A 67 -17.51 -0.21 10.34
CA ASN A 67 -17.61 0.17 8.94
C ASN A 67 -18.65 -0.64 8.14
N ARG A 68 -19.40 -1.56 8.76
CA ARG A 68 -20.35 -2.46 8.08
C ARG A 68 -21.36 -1.72 7.21
N LYS A 69 -22.04 -0.72 7.76
CA LYS A 69 -23.05 0.06 7.01
C LYS A 69 -22.43 0.85 5.86
N LEU A 70 -21.21 1.36 6.04
CA LEU A 70 -20.50 2.09 4.99
C LEU A 70 -20.15 1.15 3.84
N TYR A 71 -19.67 -0.06 4.16
CA TYR A 71 -19.35 -1.08 3.17
C TYR A 71 -20.59 -1.55 2.39
N GLU A 72 -21.70 -1.82 3.08
CA GLU A 72 -22.98 -2.20 2.45
C GLU A 72 -23.52 -1.11 1.50
N ASN A 73 -23.19 0.16 1.78
CA ASN A 73 -23.54 1.31 0.95
C ASN A 73 -22.46 1.66 -0.10
N LEU A 74 -21.38 0.88 -0.22
CA LEU A 74 -20.24 1.13 -1.10
C LEU A 74 -19.54 2.48 -0.85
N ASP A 75 -19.61 3.01 0.38
CA ASP A 75 -18.97 4.26 0.77
C ASP A 75 -17.52 4.04 1.22
N TYR A 76 -16.67 3.65 0.25
CA TYR A 76 -15.24 3.43 0.49
C TYR A 76 -14.49 4.71 0.88
N SER A 77 -15.03 5.88 0.53
CA SER A 77 -14.42 7.18 0.89
C SER A 77 -14.44 7.38 2.40
N SER A 78 -15.60 7.18 3.02
CA SER A 78 -15.73 7.27 4.48
C SER A 78 -14.90 6.19 5.20
N ILE A 79 -14.83 4.97 4.64
CA ILE A 79 -13.97 3.90 5.19
C ILE A 79 -12.49 4.31 5.12
N SER A 80 -12.05 4.91 4.02
CA SER A 80 -10.66 5.37 3.84
C SER A 80 -10.29 6.47 4.83
N GLU A 81 -11.18 7.43 5.07
CA GLU A 81 -10.96 8.48 6.07
C GLU A 81 -10.93 7.90 7.50
N ASN A 82 -11.85 6.99 7.84
CA ASN A 82 -11.84 6.28 9.13
C ASN A 82 -10.53 5.50 9.33
N PHE A 83 -10.08 4.80 8.29
CA PHE A 83 -8.84 4.03 8.31
C PHE A 83 -7.62 4.91 8.60
N MET A 84 -7.52 6.05 7.92
CA MET A 84 -6.41 6.99 8.06
C MET A 84 -6.45 7.74 9.40
N ASN A 85 -7.62 8.22 9.82
CA ASN A 85 -7.78 8.96 11.09
C ASN A 85 -7.45 8.09 12.32
N ASN A 86 -7.65 6.78 12.22
CA ASN A 86 -7.29 5.82 13.26
C ASN A 86 -5.86 5.26 13.11
N ASN A 87 -5.08 5.74 12.14
CA ASN A 87 -3.70 5.29 11.86
C ASN A 87 -3.58 3.76 11.72
N LEU A 88 -4.53 3.15 11.03
CA LEU A 88 -4.58 1.71 10.84
C LEU A 88 -3.59 1.26 9.74
N THR A 89 -3.23 -0.02 9.76
CA THR A 89 -2.45 -0.69 8.72
C THR A 89 -3.24 -1.92 8.28
N ILE A 90 -3.32 -2.19 6.98
CA ILE A 90 -3.76 -3.50 6.49
C ILE A 90 -2.53 -4.37 6.32
N SER A 91 -2.51 -5.56 6.92
CA SER A 91 -1.48 -6.57 6.63
C SER A 91 -2.08 -7.65 5.75
N SER A 92 -1.30 -8.09 4.75
CA SER A 92 -1.69 -9.19 3.88
C SER A 92 -0.58 -10.23 3.74
N ILE A 93 -0.97 -11.50 3.62
CA ILE A 93 -0.07 -12.58 3.25
C ILE A 93 -0.20 -12.76 1.74
N PRO A 94 0.86 -12.51 0.94
CA PRO A 94 0.78 -12.71 -0.50
C PRO A 94 0.56 -14.19 -0.83
N ASP A 95 -0.31 -14.46 -1.79
CA ASP A 95 -0.49 -15.80 -2.34
C ASP A 95 0.80 -16.22 -3.06
N MET A 96 1.67 -16.93 -2.34
CA MET A 96 2.84 -17.55 -2.93
C MET A 96 2.50 -18.98 -3.32
N SER A 97 2.74 -19.33 -4.59
CA SER A 97 2.70 -20.72 -5.03
C SER A 97 3.63 -21.54 -4.13
N GLN A 98 3.10 -22.59 -3.48
CA GLN A 98 3.93 -23.52 -2.73
C GLN A 98 4.98 -24.11 -3.67
N THR A 99 6.20 -23.57 -3.65
CA THR A 99 7.34 -24.22 -4.28
C THR A 99 7.63 -25.46 -3.46
N ARG A 100 7.12 -26.60 -3.95
CA ARG A 100 7.55 -27.92 -3.51
C ARG A 100 9.08 -27.93 -3.57
N VAL A 101 9.72 -28.54 -2.57
CA VAL A 101 11.16 -28.79 -2.44
C VAL A 101 12.03 -27.77 -1.65
N SER A 102 11.57 -27.19 -0.53
CA SER A 102 12.58 -26.68 0.43
C SER A 102 12.17 -26.78 1.89
N GLU A 103 13.14 -27.14 2.75
CA GLU A 103 13.15 -26.99 4.22
C GLU A 103 12.97 -25.52 4.68
N ALA A 104 12.72 -24.61 3.75
CA ALA A 104 12.63 -23.18 3.98
C ALA A 104 11.17 -22.74 4.14
N LYS A 105 10.89 -22.00 5.21
CA LYS A 105 9.60 -21.35 5.45
C LYS A 105 9.76 -19.86 5.17
N SER A 106 8.97 -19.34 4.23
CA SER A 106 8.92 -17.90 3.96
C SER A 106 7.94 -17.22 4.91
N LEU A 107 8.37 -16.09 5.46
CA LEU A 107 7.62 -15.28 6.41
C LEU A 107 7.21 -13.94 5.78
N THR A 108 6.84 -13.95 4.50
CA THR A 108 6.50 -12.73 3.76
C THR A 108 5.17 -12.14 4.23
N LYS A 109 5.16 -10.84 4.52
CA LYS A 109 3.93 -10.06 4.71
C LYS A 109 4.02 -8.72 4.00
N ASN A 110 2.93 -8.29 3.40
CA ASN A 110 2.80 -6.93 2.92
C ASN A 110 2.03 -6.09 3.94
N TYR A 111 2.39 -4.81 4.03
CA TYR A 111 1.74 -3.84 4.91
C TYR A 111 1.35 -2.61 4.11
N TYR A 112 0.06 -2.35 4.03
CA TYR A 112 -0.54 -1.20 3.37
C TYR A 112 -0.75 -0.06 4.37
N HIS A 113 -0.36 1.14 3.97
CA HIS A 113 -0.46 2.37 4.76
C HIS A 113 -1.12 3.48 3.95
N SER A 114 -1.73 4.43 4.65
CA SER A 114 -2.30 5.65 4.09
C SER A 114 -1.96 6.82 5.00
N TYR A 115 -1.50 7.94 4.43
CA TYR A 115 -1.27 9.18 5.17
C TYR A 115 -1.48 10.42 4.28
N ARG A 116 -1.85 11.55 4.89
CA ARG A 116 -2.10 12.81 4.17
C ARG A 116 -1.15 13.91 4.65
N PRO A 117 -0.16 14.31 3.85
CA PRO A 117 0.64 15.51 4.12
C PRO A 117 -0.20 16.79 4.00
N SER A 118 0.14 17.85 4.74
CA SER A 118 -0.67 19.08 4.81
C SER A 118 -0.86 19.84 3.48
N ASN A 119 -0.01 19.61 2.48
CA ASN A 119 -0.03 20.29 1.18
C ASN A 119 0.30 19.32 0.04
N PHE A 120 -0.19 18.09 0.13
CA PHE A 120 -0.02 17.09 -0.90
C PHE A 120 -1.24 16.17 -0.92
N GLN A 121 -1.45 15.47 -2.02
CA GLN A 121 -2.45 14.41 -2.07
C GLN A 121 -2.15 13.33 -1.02
N LYS A 122 -3.17 12.63 -0.55
CA LYS A 122 -3.06 11.40 0.25
C LYS A 122 -2.16 10.42 -0.48
N ILE A 123 -1.19 9.93 0.27
CA ILE A 123 -0.23 8.93 -0.18
C ILE A 123 -0.65 7.60 0.41
N GLU A 124 -0.83 6.63 -0.47
CA GLU A 124 -1.11 5.24 -0.16
C GLU A 124 0.05 4.40 -0.70
N PHE A 125 0.52 3.46 0.09
CA PHE A 125 1.64 2.62 -0.30
C PHE A 125 1.66 1.28 0.43
N GLU A 126 2.30 0.30 -0.21
CA GLU A 126 2.42 -1.05 0.30
C GLU A 126 3.89 -1.45 0.37
N MET A 127 4.32 -1.85 1.56
CA MET A 127 5.68 -2.32 1.84
C MET A 127 5.66 -3.82 2.09
N GLN A 128 6.52 -4.57 1.40
CA GLN A 128 6.75 -5.98 1.66
C GLN A 128 7.88 -6.14 2.67
N CYS A 129 7.59 -6.85 3.75
CA CYS A 129 8.57 -7.31 4.73
C CYS A 129 8.78 -8.81 4.52
N TYR A 130 10.03 -9.21 4.33
CA TYR A 130 10.40 -10.56 3.94
C TYR A 130 11.49 -11.12 4.85
N ALA A 131 11.36 -12.40 5.17
CA ALA A 131 12.40 -13.24 5.74
C ALA A 131 12.14 -14.69 5.35
N VAL A 132 13.19 -15.50 5.34
CA VAL A 132 13.10 -16.96 5.16
C VAL A 132 13.91 -17.62 6.25
N ILE A 133 13.33 -18.65 6.85
CA ILE A 133 14.02 -19.52 7.81
C ILE A 133 14.15 -20.91 7.19
N ARG A 134 15.20 -21.64 7.58
CA ARG A 134 15.32 -23.09 7.31
C ARG A 134 15.24 -23.83 8.61
N VAL A 135 14.44 -24.89 8.65
CA VAL A 135 14.15 -25.64 9.89
C VAL A 135 14.51 -27.10 9.70
N ASN A 136 15.16 -27.69 10.69
CA ASN A 136 15.31 -29.14 10.78
C ASN A 136 13.98 -29.74 11.24
N ASP A 137 13.28 -30.46 10.37
CA ASP A 137 11.92 -30.95 10.65
C ASP A 137 11.84 -31.95 11.81
N ALA A 138 12.89 -32.75 12.04
CA ALA A 138 12.92 -33.73 13.13
C ALA A 138 13.00 -33.07 14.52
N THR A 139 13.62 -31.88 14.60
CA THR A 139 13.90 -31.21 15.89
C THR A 139 13.17 -29.89 16.06
N GLY A 140 12.65 -29.30 14.99
CA GLY A 140 12.05 -27.97 14.95
C GLY A 140 13.06 -26.83 15.12
N VAL A 141 14.37 -27.11 15.09
CA VAL A 141 15.43 -26.11 15.28
C VAL A 141 15.66 -25.35 13.97
N ILE A 142 15.75 -24.02 14.06
CA ILE A 142 16.12 -23.16 12.93
C ILE A 142 17.62 -23.33 12.67
N THR A 143 17.97 -23.82 11.48
CA THR A 143 19.36 -24.10 11.08
C THR A 143 20.03 -22.90 10.42
N SER A 144 19.25 -22.07 9.74
CA SER A 144 19.70 -20.81 9.13
C SER A 144 18.52 -19.92 8.80
N PHE A 145 18.80 -18.65 8.48
CA PHE A 145 17.81 -17.72 7.94
C PHE A 145 18.45 -16.78 6.91
N SER A 146 17.61 -16.16 6.07
CA SER A 146 17.97 -15.09 5.13
C SER A 146 16.94 -13.97 5.18
N GLY A 147 17.38 -12.74 4.90
CA GLY A 147 16.66 -11.53 5.34
C GLY A 147 17.08 -11.15 6.77
N PRO A 148 16.36 -10.24 7.47
CA PRO A 148 15.15 -9.51 7.06
C PRO A 148 15.38 -8.48 5.93
N SER A 149 14.39 -8.29 5.06
CA SER A 149 14.42 -7.25 4.01
C SER A 149 13.08 -6.52 3.88
N VAL A 150 13.15 -5.28 3.40
CA VAL A 150 11.99 -4.41 3.14
C VAL A 150 12.04 -3.92 1.70
N SER A 151 10.91 -3.95 1.00
CA SER A 151 10.78 -3.38 -0.35
C SER A 151 9.45 -2.66 -0.52
N LEU A 152 9.47 -1.52 -1.22
CA LEU A 152 8.24 -0.90 -1.74
C LEU A 152 7.72 -1.74 -2.90
N ILE A 153 6.43 -2.10 -2.87
CA ILE A 153 5.82 -2.89 -3.95
C ILE A 153 4.72 -2.14 -4.70
N TRP A 154 4.12 -1.12 -4.08
CA TRP A 154 3.10 -0.30 -4.70
C TRP A 154 2.99 1.07 -4.00
N SER A 155 2.65 2.11 -4.77
CA SER A 155 2.21 3.40 -4.26
C SER A 155 1.25 4.08 -5.24
N ASN A 156 0.31 4.88 -4.74
CA ASN A 156 -0.63 5.66 -5.58
C ASN A 156 -0.04 6.97 -6.15
N VAL A 157 1.23 7.27 -5.86
CA VAL A 157 1.86 8.54 -6.24
C VAL A 157 2.18 8.55 -7.74
N GLY A 158 1.98 9.70 -8.38
CA GLY A 158 2.13 9.87 -9.82
C GLY A 158 3.56 9.68 -10.33
N MET A 159 3.67 9.41 -11.64
CA MET A 159 4.92 9.07 -12.34
C MET A 159 6.03 10.14 -12.24
N TYR A 160 5.67 11.39 -11.98
CA TYR A 160 6.63 12.50 -11.88
C TYR A 160 7.29 12.62 -10.51
N CYS A 161 6.82 11.86 -9.52
CA CYS A 161 7.39 11.87 -8.19
C CYS A 161 8.49 10.80 -8.05
N ILE A 162 9.54 11.10 -7.28
CA ILE A 162 10.54 10.11 -6.90
C ILE A 162 10.11 9.49 -5.58
N VAL A 163 9.83 8.18 -5.59
CA VAL A 163 9.33 7.46 -4.41
C VAL A 163 10.36 6.43 -3.97
N ASN A 164 10.79 6.50 -2.70
CA ASN A 164 11.76 5.57 -2.13
C ASN A 164 11.40 5.17 -0.70
N PRO A 165 11.70 3.92 -0.30
CA PRO A 165 11.80 3.58 1.12
C PRO A 165 12.78 4.51 1.83
N HIS A 166 12.41 4.99 3.00
CA HIS A 166 13.18 5.92 3.82
C HIS A 166 13.36 5.36 5.23
N ASN A 167 14.47 5.72 5.90
CA ASN A 167 14.79 5.28 7.26
C ASN A 167 14.63 3.76 7.46
N VAL A 168 15.04 2.98 6.46
CA VAL A 168 14.91 1.52 6.48
C VAL A 168 15.94 0.95 7.45
N SER A 169 15.47 0.20 8.43
CA SER A 169 16.29 -0.55 9.36
C SER A 169 15.63 -1.89 9.66
N THR A 170 16.44 -2.94 9.78
CA THR A 170 15.95 -4.28 10.04
C THR A 170 16.83 -4.97 11.06
N SER A 171 16.24 -5.77 11.94
CA SER A 171 16.96 -6.53 12.96
C SER A 171 16.26 -7.86 13.25
N TYR A 172 16.90 -8.71 14.03
CA TYR A 172 16.30 -9.96 14.49
C TYR A 172 16.70 -10.25 15.94
N SER A 173 15.89 -11.08 16.60
CA SER A 173 16.19 -11.64 17.91
C SER A 173 15.71 -13.08 18.02
N TRP A 174 16.52 -13.93 18.65
CA TRP A 174 16.12 -15.29 18.98
C TRP A 174 15.10 -15.27 20.12
N GLY A 175 13.99 -15.98 19.95
CA GLY A 175 12.97 -16.13 21.00
C GLY A 175 13.29 -17.26 21.99
N SER A 176 14.33 -18.05 21.74
CA SER A 176 14.78 -19.14 22.60
C SER A 176 16.27 -19.42 22.41
N SER A 177 16.96 -19.84 23.48
CA SER A 177 18.36 -20.31 23.40
C SER A 177 18.52 -21.60 22.58
N THR A 178 17.44 -22.34 22.35
CA THR A 178 17.41 -23.53 21.50
C THR A 178 17.11 -23.22 20.03
N HIS A 179 17.03 -21.94 19.66
CA HIS A 179 16.79 -21.44 18.30
C HIS A 179 15.56 -22.05 17.62
N ARG A 180 14.48 -22.27 18.39
CA ARG A 180 13.19 -22.76 17.87
C ARG A 180 12.23 -21.65 17.45
N SER A 181 12.55 -20.41 17.78
CA SER A 181 11.77 -19.24 17.40
C SER A 181 12.70 -18.07 17.12
N ILE A 182 12.33 -17.26 16.13
CA ILE A 182 13.03 -16.03 15.73
C ILE A 182 12.00 -14.94 15.46
N THR A 183 12.34 -13.73 15.87
CA THR A 183 11.55 -12.53 15.63
C THR A 183 12.34 -11.61 14.71
N PHE A 184 11.74 -11.20 13.60
CA PHE A 184 12.29 -10.21 12.68
C PHE A 184 11.57 -8.87 12.89
N ASN A 185 12.35 -7.80 13.03
CA ASN A 185 11.84 -6.45 13.20
C ASN A 185 12.21 -5.60 11.99
N TYR A 186 11.26 -4.78 11.57
CA TYR A 186 11.32 -3.94 10.39
C TYR A 186 10.93 -2.53 10.78
N ARG A 187 11.72 -1.54 10.39
CA ARG A 187 11.44 -0.12 10.54
C ARG A 187 11.60 0.55 9.19
N TYR A 188 10.60 1.31 8.77
CA TYR A 188 10.63 2.00 7.48
C TYR A 188 9.68 3.19 7.48
N ALA A 189 9.89 4.09 6.53
CA ALA A 189 8.98 5.15 6.12
C ALA A 189 8.98 5.21 4.59
N LEU A 190 8.09 6.01 4.01
CA LEU A 190 8.12 6.38 2.60
C LEU A 190 8.59 7.83 2.46
N SER A 191 9.49 8.08 1.51
CA SER A 191 9.83 9.41 1.04
C SER A 191 9.30 9.59 -0.37
N VAL A 192 8.62 10.72 -0.59
CA VAL A 192 8.11 11.15 -1.89
C VAL A 192 8.68 12.53 -2.19
N GLN A 193 9.41 12.65 -3.29
CA GLN A 193 9.89 13.94 -3.79
C GLN A 193 9.03 14.39 -4.97
N ASP A 194 8.52 15.62 -4.88
CA ASP A 194 7.72 16.27 -5.91
C ASP A 194 8.11 17.75 -6.00
N ASP A 195 8.47 18.21 -7.20
CA ASP A 195 8.90 19.59 -7.50
C ASP A 195 9.81 20.24 -6.43
N GLY A 196 10.86 19.51 -6.03
CA GLY A 196 11.85 19.98 -5.03
C GLY A 196 11.38 19.95 -3.58
N GLN A 197 10.13 19.57 -3.30
CA GLN A 197 9.63 19.28 -1.96
C GLN A 197 9.78 17.80 -1.64
N THR A 198 10.03 17.47 -0.36
CA THR A 198 10.07 16.09 0.14
C THR A 198 9.01 15.87 1.20
N TYR A 199 8.15 14.89 0.98
CA TYR A 199 7.13 14.44 1.91
C TYR A 199 7.55 13.11 2.50
N ILE A 200 7.61 13.04 3.83
CA ILE A 200 8.02 11.83 4.56
C ILE A 200 6.83 11.34 5.37
N SER A 201 6.47 10.07 5.21
CA SER A 201 5.46 9.42 6.04
C SER A 201 5.92 9.33 7.50
N PRO A 202 5.02 9.06 8.46
CA PRO A 202 5.43 8.52 9.75
C PRO A 202 6.36 7.31 9.59
N THR A 203 7.16 7.04 10.62
CA THR A 203 7.93 5.80 10.67
C THR A 203 7.03 4.68 11.18
N TYR A 204 7.03 3.56 10.47
CA TYR A 204 6.29 2.35 10.81
C TYR A 204 7.26 1.29 11.31
N GLU A 205 6.88 0.63 12.40
CA GLU A 205 7.60 -0.50 12.97
C GLU A 205 6.72 -1.74 12.87
N LYS A 206 7.27 -2.83 12.33
CA LYS A 206 6.58 -4.10 12.11
C LYS A 206 7.42 -5.26 12.57
N THR A 207 6.75 -6.34 12.96
CA THR A 207 7.39 -7.54 13.47
C THR A 207 6.77 -8.78 12.81
N ILE A 208 7.61 -9.74 12.45
CA ILE A 208 7.20 -11.06 11.97
C ILE A 208 7.87 -12.11 12.83
N ARG A 209 7.08 -13.06 13.34
CA ARG A 209 7.52 -14.14 14.24
C ARG A 209 7.35 -15.48 13.56
N SER A 210 8.27 -16.41 13.81
CA SER A 210 8.14 -17.84 13.47
C SER A 210 8.11 -18.71 14.71
#